data_AF-A0A7X9IXR2-F1
#
_entry.id   AF-A0A7X9IXR2-F1
#
_cell.length_a   1.000
_cell.length_b   1.000
_cell.length_c   1.000
_cell.angle_alpha   90.00
_cell.angle_beta   90.00
_cell.angle_gamma   90.00
#
_symmetry.space_group_name_H-M   'P 1'
#
loop_
_entity.id
_entity.type
_entity.pdbx_description
1 polymer ?
#
loop_
_entity_poly.entity_id
_entity_poly.type
_entity_poly.pdbx_seq_one_letter_code
_entity_poly.pdbx_strand_id
1 'polypeptide(L)'
;MWRGLADQYPPEMRLSRDPLGLAFAPAWGRLAARMTEWVPGARAVFAHGPLFGLAGWIQLRTRTIDDQVEAFVRAGGQQLVLLGAGYDLRATRLESLTMGVTTFEVDHPATQGHKQDVLAARGVSPEHVRYLAWDFEQSPAAALPRALAEIGHDSSHATLTIWEGVVMYLSESAIKSSLAAISAYSAPGSRLVLNYVDRGRAKAKTPLLMVVRSVGEPYREGLEPAEVAEFLRAEGWRVEGNWSDVELAKRHFPPHLAARFPPRGGWLALAERQPSAIDAELLVPRPS
;
A
#
# COMPACT_ATOMS: atom_id res chain seq x y z
N MET A 1 5.76 -4.67 11.93
CA MET A 1 5.17 -5.06 13.23
C MET A 1 3.70 -5.45 13.14
N TRP A 2 2.74 -4.54 12.91
CA TRP A 2 1.31 -4.88 12.99
C TRP A 2 0.85 -6.00 12.03
N ARG A 3 1.41 -6.07 10.81
CA ARG A 3 1.19 -7.21 9.90
C ARG A 3 1.79 -8.52 10.46
N GLY A 4 2.98 -8.45 11.05
CA GLY A 4 3.65 -9.60 11.67
C GLY A 4 2.94 -10.15 12.91
N LEU A 5 2.14 -9.33 13.59
CA LEU A 5 1.30 -9.77 14.71
C LEU A 5 0.03 -10.51 14.26
N ALA A 6 -0.18 -10.72 12.95
CA ALA A 6 -1.37 -11.40 12.42
C ALA A 6 -1.65 -12.74 13.10
N ASP A 7 -0.62 -13.54 13.38
CA ASP A 7 -0.79 -14.83 14.05
C ASP A 7 -1.20 -14.74 15.52
N GLN A 8 -1.07 -13.54 16.10
CA GLN A 8 -1.51 -13.21 17.44
C GLN A 8 -2.89 -12.55 17.49
N TYR A 9 -3.48 -12.23 16.34
CA TYR A 9 -4.87 -11.80 16.28
C TYR A 9 -5.82 -12.99 16.39
N PRO A 10 -7.03 -12.79 16.95
CA PRO A 10 -8.11 -13.75 16.86
C PRO A 10 -8.35 -14.18 15.41
N PRO A 11 -8.71 -15.45 15.14
CA PRO A 11 -8.85 -15.97 13.78
C PRO A 11 -9.76 -15.12 12.88
N GLU A 12 -10.87 -14.64 13.44
CA GLU A 12 -11.86 -13.78 12.78
C GLU A 12 -11.34 -12.40 12.33
N MET A 13 -10.20 -11.94 12.87
CA MET A 13 -9.55 -10.68 12.52
C MET A 13 -8.36 -10.90 11.56
N ARG A 14 -7.92 -12.15 11.39
CA ARG A 14 -6.71 -12.51 10.64
C ARG A 14 -6.98 -12.60 9.13
N LEU A 15 -7.06 -11.45 8.48
CA LEU A 15 -7.31 -11.36 7.03
C LEU A 15 -6.07 -11.59 6.14
N SER A 16 -4.89 -11.18 6.60
CA SER A 16 -3.61 -11.40 5.92
C SER A 16 -2.57 -11.91 6.91
N ARG A 17 -1.56 -12.62 6.41
CA ARG A 17 -0.41 -13.09 7.19
C ARG A 17 0.88 -12.55 6.59
N ASP A 18 1.80 -12.17 7.45
CA ASP A 18 3.11 -11.67 7.08
C ASP A 18 4.16 -12.33 8.00
N PRO A 19 4.69 -13.50 7.60
CA PRO A 19 5.52 -14.34 8.47
C PRO A 19 6.84 -13.66 8.87
N LEU A 20 7.34 -12.73 8.06
CA LEU A 20 8.58 -12.01 8.31
C LEU A 20 8.33 -10.64 8.98
N GLY A 21 7.08 -10.18 9.08
CA GLY A 21 6.74 -8.85 9.60
C GLY A 21 7.14 -8.57 11.06
N LEU A 22 7.40 -9.61 11.87
CA LEU A 22 7.95 -9.48 13.23
C LEU A 22 9.47 -9.29 13.27
N ALA A 23 10.19 -9.65 12.20
CA ALA A 23 11.62 -9.37 12.08
C ALA A 23 11.92 -7.88 12.16
N PHE A 24 11.00 -7.07 11.62
CA PHE A 24 11.03 -5.60 11.59
C PHE A 24 10.38 -4.94 12.80
N ALA A 25 9.86 -5.72 13.76
CA ALA A 25 9.24 -5.16 14.95
C ALA A 25 10.29 -4.70 15.96
N PRO A 26 10.04 -3.60 16.71
CA PRO A 26 10.88 -3.24 17.86
C PRO A 26 10.85 -4.35 18.94
N ALA A 27 11.81 -4.31 19.88
CA ALA A 27 11.95 -5.33 20.91
C ALA A 27 10.66 -5.57 21.71
N TRP A 28 9.94 -4.49 22.06
CA TRP A 28 8.66 -4.60 22.76
C TRP A 28 7.57 -5.28 21.91
N GLY A 29 7.58 -5.10 20.59
CA GLY A 29 6.62 -5.75 19.69
C GLY A 29 6.85 -7.25 19.59
N ARG A 30 8.13 -7.68 19.58
CA ARG A 30 8.51 -9.10 19.67
C ARG A 30 8.18 -9.70 21.03
N LEU A 31 8.37 -8.93 22.11
CA LEU A 31 7.96 -9.33 23.45
C LEU A 31 6.43 -9.50 23.54
N ALA A 32 5.66 -8.55 23.01
CA ALA A 32 4.20 -8.64 22.95
C ALA A 32 3.73 -9.89 22.18
N ALA A 33 4.36 -10.20 21.04
CA ALA A 33 4.08 -11.41 20.28
C ALA A 33 4.31 -12.68 21.13
N ARG A 34 5.46 -12.77 21.80
CA ARG A 34 5.75 -13.87 22.72
C ARG A 34 4.70 -13.95 23.83
N MET A 35 4.40 -12.86 24.52
CA MET A 35 3.43 -12.86 25.62
C MET A 35 2.06 -13.42 25.22
N THR A 36 1.62 -13.16 23.98
CA THR A 36 0.33 -13.65 23.49
C THR A 36 0.25 -15.17 23.29
N GLU A 37 1.39 -15.87 23.27
CA GLU A 37 1.46 -17.33 23.20
C GLU A 37 1.33 -17.98 24.59
N TRP A 38 1.79 -17.30 25.64
CA TRP A 38 1.90 -17.85 26.99
C TRP A 38 0.78 -17.39 27.93
N VAL A 39 0.09 -16.30 27.61
CA VAL A 39 -0.96 -15.73 28.45
C VAL A 39 -2.35 -16.02 27.84
N PRO A 40 -3.16 -16.90 28.46
CA PRO A 40 -4.52 -17.15 28.01
C PRO A 40 -5.32 -15.84 27.91
N GLY A 41 -6.03 -15.67 26.78
CA GLY A 41 -6.86 -14.48 26.55
C GLY A 41 -6.10 -13.21 26.12
N ALA A 42 -4.77 -13.19 26.09
CA ALA A 42 -4.01 -12.00 25.66
C ALA A 42 -4.33 -11.57 24.21
N ARG A 43 -4.65 -12.53 23.34
CA ARG A 43 -5.09 -12.24 21.96
C ARG A 43 -6.39 -11.44 21.91
N ALA A 44 -7.26 -11.59 22.91
CA ALA A 44 -8.53 -10.87 23.00
C ALA A 44 -8.32 -9.35 23.12
N VAL A 45 -7.16 -8.88 23.58
CA VAL A 45 -6.83 -7.44 23.65
C VAL A 45 -6.79 -6.80 22.24
N PHE A 46 -6.40 -7.55 21.21
CA PHE A 46 -6.44 -7.05 19.83
C PHE A 46 -7.85 -6.97 19.27
N ALA A 47 -8.77 -7.79 19.75
CA ALA A 47 -10.18 -7.66 19.40
C ALA A 47 -10.90 -6.63 20.26
N HIS A 48 -10.79 -6.67 21.59
CA HIS A 48 -11.66 -5.91 22.49
C HIS A 48 -10.99 -4.70 23.14
N GLY A 49 -9.70 -4.49 22.90
CA GLY A 49 -8.91 -3.41 23.48
C GLY A 49 -8.73 -2.20 22.54
N PRO A 50 -8.01 -1.17 23.03
CA PRO A 50 -7.79 0.09 22.29
C PRO A 50 -7.01 -0.08 20.98
N LEU A 51 -6.33 -1.21 20.80
CA LEU A 51 -5.56 -1.51 19.58
C LEU A 51 -6.41 -2.06 18.44
N PHE A 52 -7.66 -2.46 18.70
CA PHE A 52 -8.54 -3.10 17.72
C PHE A 52 -8.69 -2.31 16.43
N GLY A 53 -8.96 -1.00 16.52
CA GLY A 53 -9.09 -0.16 15.33
C GLY A 53 -7.81 -0.14 14.48
N LEU A 54 -6.63 0.00 15.12
CA LEU A 54 -5.37 0.08 14.39
C LEU A 54 -4.98 -1.27 13.78
N ALA A 55 -4.97 -2.33 14.58
CA ALA A 55 -4.66 -3.67 14.10
C ALA A 55 -5.66 -4.12 13.03
N GLY A 56 -6.95 -3.81 13.21
CA GLY A 56 -8.00 -4.15 12.26
C GLY A 56 -7.83 -3.41 10.95
N TRP A 57 -7.52 -2.11 10.99
CA TRP A 57 -7.22 -1.33 9.80
C TRP A 57 -6.04 -1.88 9.01
N ILE A 58 -4.95 -2.26 9.69
CA ILE A 58 -3.79 -2.84 9.01
C ILE A 58 -4.18 -4.16 8.32
N GLN A 59 -4.99 -5.02 8.94
CA GLN A 59 -5.46 -6.26 8.32
C GLN A 59 -6.38 -5.98 7.11
N LEU A 60 -7.35 -5.07 7.25
CA LEU A 60 -8.28 -4.68 6.19
C LEU A 60 -7.55 -4.08 4.99
N ARG A 61 -6.68 -3.10 5.24
CA ARG A 61 -5.87 -2.45 4.21
C ARG A 61 -4.99 -3.46 3.50
N THR A 62 -4.26 -4.27 4.27
CA THR A 62 -3.33 -5.25 3.69
C THR A 62 -4.09 -6.25 2.81
N ARG A 63 -5.18 -6.84 3.32
CA ARG A 63 -6.00 -7.81 2.58
C ARG A 63 -6.59 -7.21 1.30
N THR A 64 -7.15 -6.01 1.39
CA THR A 64 -7.79 -5.36 0.23
C THR A 64 -6.78 -5.12 -0.89
N ILE A 65 -5.57 -4.67 -0.55
CA ILE A 65 -4.49 -4.45 -1.53
C ILE A 65 -3.97 -5.79 -2.07
N ASP A 66 -3.82 -6.81 -1.23
CA ASP A 66 -3.44 -8.16 -1.68
C ASP A 66 -4.44 -8.71 -2.70
N ASP A 67 -5.74 -8.53 -2.46
CA ASP A 67 -6.78 -8.94 -3.40
C ASP A 67 -6.65 -8.22 -4.75
N GLN A 68 -6.17 -6.96 -4.79
CA GLN A 68 -5.88 -6.24 -6.03
C GLN A 68 -4.64 -6.77 -6.75
N VAL A 69 -3.59 -7.13 -6.00
CA VAL A 69 -2.41 -7.79 -6.56
C VAL A 69 -2.80 -9.10 -7.22
N GLU A 70 -3.50 -9.97 -6.49
CA GLU A 70 -3.95 -11.27 -7.00
C GLU A 70 -4.86 -11.12 -8.23
N ALA A 71 -5.77 -10.13 -8.21
CA ALA A 71 -6.64 -9.86 -9.35
C ALA A 71 -5.88 -9.32 -10.57
N PHE A 72 -4.81 -8.55 -10.37
CA PHE A 72 -3.99 -8.02 -11.46
C PHE A 72 -3.10 -9.10 -12.08
N VAL A 73 -2.44 -9.91 -11.25
CA VAL A 73 -1.61 -11.03 -11.72
C VAL A 73 -2.46 -12.06 -12.46
N ARG A 74 -3.66 -12.39 -11.95
CA ARG A 74 -4.59 -13.30 -12.64
C ARG A 74 -5.06 -12.78 -14.00
N ALA A 75 -5.09 -11.47 -14.18
CA ALA A 75 -5.40 -10.83 -15.46
C ALA A 75 -4.18 -10.78 -16.41
N GLY A 76 -3.05 -11.37 -16.05
CA GLY A 76 -1.83 -11.42 -16.86
C GLY A 76 -0.86 -10.27 -16.61
N GLY A 77 -1.05 -9.48 -15.55
CA GLY A 77 -0.14 -8.40 -15.18
C GLY A 77 1.25 -8.91 -14.76
N GLN A 78 2.31 -8.27 -15.26
CA GLN A 78 3.71 -8.73 -15.09
C GLN A 78 4.61 -7.74 -14.34
N GLN A 79 4.11 -6.55 -14.01
CA GLN A 79 4.89 -5.51 -13.34
C GLN A 79 4.14 -4.92 -12.14
N LEU A 80 4.82 -4.92 -10.99
CA LEU A 80 4.33 -4.33 -9.75
C LEU A 80 5.29 -3.25 -9.28
N VAL A 81 4.80 -2.04 -9.01
CA VAL A 81 5.58 -0.96 -8.41
C VAL A 81 5.05 -0.69 -7.00
N LEU A 82 5.92 -0.79 -5.99
CA LEU A 82 5.64 -0.43 -4.60
C LEU A 82 6.29 0.93 -4.29
N LEU A 83 5.49 1.99 -4.24
CA LEU A 83 5.96 3.33 -3.89
C LEU A 83 5.92 3.54 -2.38
N GLY A 84 7.07 3.85 -1.78
CA GLY A 84 7.27 3.86 -0.34
C GLY A 84 7.16 2.45 0.23
N ALA A 85 7.88 1.50 -0.38
CA ALA A 85 7.76 0.07 -0.06
C ALA A 85 7.95 -0.23 1.44
N GLY A 86 8.81 0.50 2.14
CA GLY A 86 9.04 0.35 3.57
C GLY A 86 9.39 -1.08 3.93
N TYR A 87 8.64 -1.62 4.89
CA TYR A 87 8.66 -3.04 5.26
C TYR A 87 7.46 -3.80 4.70
N ASP A 88 7.00 -3.46 3.49
CA ASP A 88 6.11 -4.34 2.71
C ASP A 88 6.85 -5.63 2.36
N LEU A 89 6.16 -6.76 2.43
CA LEU A 89 6.72 -8.08 2.18
C LEU A 89 5.90 -8.86 1.15
N ARG A 90 5.02 -8.19 0.39
CA ARG A 90 4.20 -8.80 -0.66
C ARG A 90 5.02 -9.61 -1.65
N ALA A 91 6.09 -9.03 -2.21
CA ALA A 91 6.98 -9.74 -3.15
C ALA A 91 7.65 -10.98 -2.52
N THR A 92 7.75 -11.03 -1.20
CA THR A 92 8.32 -12.17 -0.48
C THR A 92 7.27 -13.22 -0.08
N ARG A 93 6.01 -12.80 0.14
CA ARG A 93 4.98 -13.67 0.76
C ARG A 93 3.82 -14.06 -0.16
N LEU A 94 3.59 -13.33 -1.26
CA LEU A 94 2.56 -13.65 -2.24
C LEU A 94 3.18 -14.50 -3.34
N GLU A 95 2.82 -15.78 -3.36
CA GLU A 95 3.34 -16.77 -4.32
C GLU A 95 3.06 -16.36 -5.77
N SER A 96 1.91 -15.74 -6.03
CA SER A 96 1.51 -15.21 -7.35
C SER A 96 2.56 -14.25 -7.95
N LEU A 97 3.26 -13.47 -7.12
CA LEU A 97 4.31 -12.55 -7.59
C LEU A 97 5.61 -13.28 -7.94
N THR A 98 5.90 -14.40 -7.27
CA THR A 98 7.12 -15.17 -7.52
C THR A 98 7.11 -15.88 -8.88
N MET A 99 5.93 -16.04 -9.50
CA MET A 99 5.73 -16.74 -10.76
C MET A 99 5.68 -15.79 -11.96
N GLY A 100 6.72 -14.97 -12.14
CA GLY A 100 6.90 -14.17 -13.37
C GLY A 100 6.42 -12.72 -13.30
N VAL A 101 6.26 -12.15 -12.10
CA VAL A 101 6.03 -10.71 -11.92
C VAL A 101 7.32 -10.05 -11.44
N THR A 102 7.79 -9.04 -12.17
CA THR A 102 8.90 -8.21 -11.69
C THR A 102 8.34 -7.15 -10.74
N THR A 103 8.83 -7.15 -9.49
CA THR A 103 8.44 -6.15 -8.49
C THR A 103 9.52 -5.09 -8.34
N PHE A 104 9.15 -3.82 -8.51
CA PHE A 104 10.00 -2.66 -8.31
C PHE A 104 9.66 -2.03 -6.96
N GLU A 105 10.62 -2.05 -6.04
CA GLU A 105 10.46 -1.41 -4.74
C GLU A 105 11.15 -0.05 -4.73
N VAL A 106 10.37 1.01 -4.57
CA VAL A 106 10.83 2.40 -4.57
C VAL A 106 10.72 2.94 -3.16
N ASP A 107 11.84 3.21 -2.49
CA ASP A 107 11.81 3.68 -1.11
C ASP A 107 13.11 4.37 -0.67
N HIS A 108 13.09 5.05 0.47
CA HIS A 108 14.24 5.76 1.01
C HIS A 108 15.41 4.79 1.27
N PRO A 109 16.66 5.16 0.87
CA PRO A 109 17.81 4.26 0.93
C PRO A 109 18.07 3.65 2.32
N ALA A 110 17.86 4.41 3.40
CA ALA A 110 18.05 3.90 4.76
C ALA A 110 17.06 2.77 5.12
N THR A 111 15.77 2.94 4.82
CA THR A 111 14.73 1.93 5.10
C THR A 111 14.92 0.70 4.21
N GLN A 112 15.19 0.93 2.93
CA GLN A 112 15.40 -0.12 1.95
C GLN A 112 16.66 -0.96 2.25
N GLY A 113 17.76 -0.32 2.66
CA GLY A 113 18.98 -1.00 3.10
C GLY A 113 18.74 -1.87 4.33
N HIS A 114 18.10 -1.32 5.38
CA HIS A 114 17.74 -2.09 6.56
C HIS A 114 16.85 -3.30 6.23
N LYS A 115 15.89 -3.13 5.31
CA LYS A 115 15.05 -4.23 4.85
C LYS A 115 15.86 -5.36 4.22
N GLN A 116 16.76 -5.01 3.29
CA GLN A 116 17.62 -5.99 2.63
C GLN A 116 18.51 -6.73 3.62
N ASP A 117 19.12 -6.05 4.58
CA ASP A 117 19.96 -6.69 5.61
C ASP A 117 19.17 -7.71 6.44
N VAL A 118 17.96 -7.36 6.87
CA VAL A 118 17.10 -8.23 7.69
C VAL A 118 16.62 -9.45 6.92
N LEU A 119 16.35 -9.31 5.61
CA LEU A 119 15.97 -10.40 4.71
C LEU A 119 17.17 -11.31 4.40
N ALA A 120 18.33 -10.74 4.09
CA ALA A 120 19.56 -11.46 3.82
C ALA A 120 20.00 -12.30 5.03
N ALA A 121 19.93 -11.75 6.24
CA ALA A 121 20.20 -12.46 7.49
C ALA A 121 19.26 -13.66 7.74
N ARG A 122 18.17 -13.78 6.98
CA ARG A 122 17.20 -14.89 7.02
C ARG A 122 17.26 -15.79 5.79
N GLY A 123 18.26 -15.60 4.93
CA GLY A 123 18.39 -16.35 3.68
C GLY A 123 17.31 -16.03 2.65
N VAL A 124 16.67 -14.86 2.75
CA VAL A 124 15.62 -14.42 1.83
C VAL A 124 16.20 -13.41 0.85
N SER A 125 16.22 -13.76 -0.43
CA SER A 125 16.63 -12.87 -1.52
C SER A 125 15.71 -13.11 -2.72
N PRO A 126 14.63 -12.32 -2.88
CA PRO A 126 13.68 -12.51 -3.97
C PRO A 126 14.28 -12.01 -5.30
N GLU A 127 14.71 -12.92 -6.17
CA GLU A 127 15.37 -12.62 -7.45
C GLU A 127 14.52 -11.79 -8.42
N HIS A 128 13.19 -11.78 -8.25
CA HIS A 128 12.25 -11.01 -9.07
C HIS A 128 12.02 -9.58 -8.55
N VAL A 129 12.72 -9.16 -7.49
CA VAL A 129 12.63 -7.80 -6.94
C VAL A 129 13.77 -6.94 -7.47
N ARG A 130 13.45 -5.69 -7.82
CA ARG A 130 14.40 -4.64 -8.21
C ARG A 130 14.22 -3.46 -7.26
N TYR A 131 15.30 -3.05 -6.61
CA TYR A 131 15.28 -1.97 -5.63
C TYR A 131 15.69 -0.65 -6.28
N LEU A 132 14.87 0.38 -6.11
CA LEU A 132 15.18 1.76 -6.45
C LEU A 132 15.23 2.60 -5.18
N ALA A 133 16.40 3.11 -4.83
CA ALA A 133 16.54 4.06 -3.73
C ALA A 133 15.97 5.42 -4.17
N TRP A 134 14.97 5.93 -3.44
CA TRP A 134 14.24 7.13 -3.81
C TRP A 134 13.72 7.88 -2.59
N ASP A 135 13.98 9.18 -2.52
CA ASP A 135 13.39 10.07 -1.53
C ASP A 135 12.30 10.91 -2.22
N PHE A 136 11.02 10.70 -1.89
CA PHE A 136 9.90 11.41 -2.53
C PHE A 136 9.84 12.92 -2.24
N GLU A 137 10.55 13.40 -1.23
CA GLU A 137 10.61 14.83 -0.88
C GLU A 137 11.80 15.52 -1.54
N GLN A 138 12.93 14.82 -1.67
CA GLN A 138 14.16 15.40 -2.21
C GLN A 138 14.41 15.07 -3.69
N SER A 139 13.90 13.93 -4.16
CA SER A 139 14.12 13.45 -5.52
C SER A 139 13.03 14.00 -6.44
N PRO A 140 13.37 14.55 -7.62
CA PRO A 140 12.37 15.05 -8.55
C PRO A 140 11.48 13.92 -9.07
N ALA A 141 10.19 13.90 -8.73
CA ALA A 141 9.27 12.84 -9.13
C ALA A 141 9.22 12.62 -10.65
N ALA A 142 9.43 13.68 -11.46
CA ALA A 142 9.51 13.58 -12.92
C ALA A 142 10.66 12.68 -13.43
N ALA A 143 11.69 12.40 -12.63
CA ALA A 143 12.78 11.49 -12.99
C ALA A 143 12.46 10.02 -12.66
N LEU A 144 11.39 9.75 -11.89
CA LEU A 144 11.00 8.40 -11.48
C LEU A 144 10.76 7.44 -12.66
N PRO A 145 10.05 7.82 -13.75
CA PRO A 145 9.85 6.93 -14.91
C PRO A 145 11.16 6.45 -15.52
N ARG A 146 12.13 7.36 -15.69
CA ARG A 146 13.45 7.02 -16.23
C ARG A 146 14.23 6.11 -15.29
N ALA A 147 14.24 6.43 -13.99
CA ALA A 147 14.94 5.64 -13.00
C ALA A 147 14.38 4.21 -12.88
N LEU A 148 13.06 4.05 -13.02
CA LEU A 148 12.41 2.74 -13.12
C LEU A 148 12.84 1.99 -14.38
N ALA A 149 12.87 2.67 -15.54
CA ALA A 149 13.29 2.05 -16.79
C ALA A 149 14.75 1.55 -16.74
N GLU A 150 15.64 2.29 -16.07
CA GLU A 150 17.05 1.92 -15.87
C GLU A 150 17.22 0.61 -15.08
N ILE A 151 16.24 0.21 -14.27
CA ILE A 151 16.23 -1.06 -13.53
C ILE A 151 15.30 -2.13 -14.15
N GLY A 152 14.82 -1.89 -15.36
CA GLY A 152 14.07 -2.86 -16.16
C GLY A 152 12.54 -2.73 -16.11
N HIS A 153 12.00 -1.60 -15.65
CA HIS A 153 10.58 -1.28 -15.87
C HIS A 153 10.33 -0.97 -17.36
N ASP A 154 9.14 -1.33 -17.85
CA ASP A 154 8.75 -1.19 -19.24
C ASP A 154 7.39 -0.48 -19.27
N SER A 155 7.39 0.79 -19.67
CA SER A 155 6.19 1.62 -19.68
C SER A 155 5.20 1.26 -20.80
N SER A 156 5.54 0.33 -21.69
CA SER A 156 4.61 -0.21 -22.69
C SER A 156 3.70 -1.32 -22.13
N HIS A 157 4.04 -1.87 -20.97
CA HIS A 157 3.30 -2.94 -20.31
C HIS A 157 2.46 -2.41 -19.15
N ALA A 158 1.31 -3.05 -18.93
CA ALA A 158 0.44 -2.70 -17.81
C ALA A 158 1.17 -2.92 -16.48
N THR A 159 1.10 -1.93 -15.60
CA THR A 159 1.74 -1.93 -14.28
C THR A 159 0.68 -1.76 -13.19
N LEU A 160 0.76 -2.55 -12.12
CA LEU A 160 0.05 -2.25 -10.88
C LEU A 160 0.97 -1.42 -9.98
N THR A 161 0.57 -0.19 -9.67
CA THR A 161 1.26 0.67 -8.71
C THR A 161 0.52 0.67 -7.39
N ILE A 162 1.21 0.36 -6.30
CA ILE A 162 0.70 0.47 -4.93
C ILE A 162 1.36 1.68 -4.27
N TRP A 163 0.54 2.62 -3.83
CA TRP A 163 0.95 3.80 -3.07
C TRP A 163 0.31 3.74 -1.68
N GLU A 164 0.81 2.80 -0.85
CA GLU A 164 0.27 2.48 0.47
C GLU A 164 0.98 3.26 1.58
N GLY A 165 0.26 4.05 2.38
CA GLY A 165 0.85 4.61 3.60
C GLY A 165 1.93 5.68 3.34
N VAL A 166 1.83 6.42 2.22
CA VAL A 166 2.80 7.48 1.86
C VAL A 166 2.13 8.84 1.75
N VAL A 167 0.99 8.92 1.06
CA VAL A 167 0.33 10.18 0.66
C VAL A 167 0.09 11.15 1.81
N MET A 168 -0.27 10.63 2.99
CA MET A 168 -0.53 11.44 4.19
C MET A 168 0.70 12.20 4.71
N TYR A 169 1.91 11.81 4.29
CA TYR A 169 3.17 12.43 4.72
C TYR A 169 3.73 13.43 3.71
N LEU A 170 3.14 13.50 2.51
CA LEU A 170 3.63 14.33 1.41
C LEU A 170 2.92 15.68 1.36
N SER A 171 3.58 16.67 0.76
CA SER A 171 2.95 17.94 0.37
C SER A 171 2.02 17.74 -0.84
N GLU A 172 1.04 18.64 -1.03
CA GLU A 172 0.13 18.59 -2.18
C GLU A 172 0.88 18.61 -3.52
N SER A 173 1.96 19.39 -3.63
CA SER A 173 2.80 19.45 -4.84
C SER A 173 3.54 18.12 -5.07
N ALA A 174 4.07 17.49 -4.02
CA ALA A 174 4.69 16.18 -4.11
C ALA A 174 3.68 15.10 -4.52
N ILE A 175 2.44 15.16 -4.03
CA ILE A 175 1.36 14.24 -4.43
C ILE A 175 1.04 14.41 -5.92
N LYS A 176 0.80 15.64 -6.39
CA LYS A 176 0.51 15.93 -7.81
C LYS A 176 1.65 15.49 -8.72
N SER A 177 2.89 15.87 -8.37
CA SER A 177 4.07 15.51 -9.17
C SER A 177 4.32 14.01 -9.22
N SER A 178 4.10 13.31 -8.11
CA SER A 178 4.19 11.84 -8.06
C SER A 178 3.09 11.19 -8.89
N LEU A 179 1.85 11.68 -8.83
CA LEU A 179 0.76 11.15 -9.65
C LEU A 179 1.03 11.32 -11.15
N ALA A 180 1.53 12.49 -11.57
CA ALA A 180 1.94 12.71 -12.97
C ALA A 180 3.07 11.74 -13.40
N ALA A 181 4.05 11.48 -12.52
CA ALA A 181 5.09 10.50 -12.77
C ALA A 181 4.54 9.07 -12.87
N ILE A 182 3.59 8.69 -12.01
CA ILE A 182 2.89 7.40 -12.06
C ILE A 182 2.16 7.26 -13.40
N SER A 183 1.43 8.28 -13.83
CA SER A 183 0.76 8.33 -15.12
C SER A 183 1.71 8.16 -16.30
N ALA A 184 2.91 8.73 -16.22
CA ALA A 184 3.89 8.73 -17.32
C ALA A 184 4.50 7.35 -17.60
N TYR A 185 4.64 6.47 -16.60
CA TYR A 185 5.12 5.10 -16.81
C TYR A 185 3.99 4.06 -16.93
N SER A 186 2.72 4.48 -16.84
CA SER A 186 1.57 3.56 -16.84
C SER A 186 0.94 3.45 -18.22
N ALA A 187 1.07 2.27 -18.85
CA ALA A 187 0.32 1.90 -20.06
C ALA A 187 -1.20 1.76 -19.77
N PRO A 188 -2.07 1.84 -20.78
CA PRO A 188 -3.48 1.49 -20.63
C PRO A 188 -3.68 0.11 -20.00
N GLY A 189 -4.67 -0.03 -19.11
CA GLY A 189 -4.88 -1.25 -18.32
C GLY A 189 -4.00 -1.36 -17.06
N SER A 190 -3.05 -0.43 -16.87
CA SER A 190 -2.36 -0.26 -15.58
C SER A 190 -3.36 0.08 -14.47
N ARG A 191 -3.03 -0.30 -13.24
CA ARG A 191 -3.87 -0.04 -12.06
C ARG A 191 -3.09 0.74 -11.02
N LEU A 192 -3.79 1.64 -10.33
CA LEU A 192 -3.25 2.38 -9.19
C LEU A 192 -4.08 2.06 -7.95
N VAL A 193 -3.41 1.61 -6.90
CA VAL A 193 -3.98 1.47 -5.57
C VAL A 193 -3.45 2.60 -4.70
N LEU A 194 -4.33 3.51 -4.33
CA LEU A 194 -4.03 4.71 -3.55
C LEU A 194 -4.57 4.57 -2.13
N ASN A 195 -3.68 4.56 -1.13
CA ASN A 195 -4.09 4.66 0.26
C ASN A 195 -3.90 6.09 0.79
N TYR A 196 -4.98 6.70 1.23
CA TYR A 196 -4.95 8.05 1.79
C TYR A 196 -5.81 8.12 3.07
N VAL A 197 -5.74 9.26 3.74
CA VAL A 197 -6.61 9.59 4.86
C VAL A 197 -7.47 10.80 4.51
N ASP A 198 -8.68 10.81 5.05
CA ASP A 198 -9.58 11.95 5.01
C ASP A 198 -8.88 13.23 5.50
N ARG A 199 -9.05 14.34 4.78
CA ARG A 199 -8.44 15.64 5.12
C ARG A 199 -8.80 16.14 6.52
N GLY A 200 -10.05 15.97 6.95
CA GLY A 200 -10.49 16.29 8.30
C GLY A 200 -9.78 15.45 9.35
N ARG A 201 -9.51 14.17 9.05
CA ARG A 201 -8.73 13.28 9.91
C ARG A 201 -7.26 13.67 9.98
N ALA A 202 -6.63 14.03 8.85
CA ALA A 202 -5.24 14.45 8.82
C ALA A 202 -4.97 15.65 9.74
N LYS A 203 -5.96 16.54 9.86
CA LYS A 203 -5.90 17.75 10.72
C LYS A 203 -6.32 17.50 12.18
N ALA A 204 -6.76 16.28 12.54
CA ALA A 204 -7.24 15.98 13.88
C ALA A 204 -6.11 15.88 14.92
N LYS A 205 -6.33 16.44 16.11
CA LYS A 205 -5.37 16.34 17.24
C LYS A 205 -5.66 15.13 18.12
N THR A 206 -5.41 13.92 17.60
CA THR A 206 -5.60 12.67 18.38
C THR A 206 -4.30 12.20 19.03
N PRO A 207 -4.33 11.49 20.18
CA PRO A 207 -3.13 10.97 20.83
C PRO A 207 -2.25 10.14 19.90
N LEU A 208 -2.86 9.32 19.04
CA LEU A 208 -2.12 8.54 18.05
C LEU A 208 -1.40 9.43 17.04
N LEU A 209 -2.06 10.45 16.47
CA LEU A 209 -1.42 11.37 15.53
C LEU A 209 -0.33 12.23 16.20
N MET A 210 -0.46 12.52 17.49
CA MET A 210 0.62 13.14 18.26
C MET A 210 1.83 12.22 18.42
N VAL A 211 1.62 10.92 18.62
CA VAL A 211 2.71 9.93 18.64
C VAL A 211 3.38 9.83 17.27
N VAL A 212 2.60 9.68 16.19
CA VAL A 212 3.14 9.63 14.81
C VAL A 212 3.95 10.91 14.50
N ARG A 213 3.44 12.09 14.90
CA ARG A 213 4.17 13.36 14.79
C ARG A 213 5.46 13.39 15.62
N SER A 214 5.45 12.82 16.83
CA SER A 214 6.63 12.78 17.70
C SER A 214 7.74 11.84 17.22
N VAL A 215 7.41 10.84 16.39
CA VAL A 215 8.40 9.95 15.77
C VAL A 215 8.86 10.44 14.38
N GLY A 216 8.52 11.68 14.00
CA GLY A 216 9.01 12.32 12.78
C GLY A 216 8.12 12.15 11.55
N GLU A 217 6.92 11.58 11.69
CA GLU A 217 6.01 11.30 10.57
C GLU A 217 4.68 12.11 10.65
N PRO A 218 4.68 13.45 10.83
CA PRO A 218 3.41 14.17 10.90
C PRO A 218 2.60 13.99 9.61
N TYR A 219 1.30 13.70 9.75
CA TYR A 219 0.41 13.80 8.61
C TYR A 219 0.41 15.26 8.14
N ARG A 220 0.82 15.49 6.89
CA ARG A 220 0.88 16.81 6.27
C ARG A 220 -0.45 17.15 5.63
N GLU A 221 -0.97 16.23 4.83
CA GLU A 221 -2.20 16.43 4.06
C GLU A 221 -3.10 15.19 4.09
N GLY A 222 -4.36 15.40 3.74
CA GLY A 222 -5.31 14.34 3.41
C GLY A 222 -6.11 14.73 2.18
N LEU A 223 -6.68 13.73 1.50
CA LEU A 223 -7.54 13.97 0.35
C LEU A 223 -9.00 13.97 0.79
N GLU A 224 -9.82 14.77 0.12
CA GLU A 224 -11.26 14.73 0.31
C GLU A 224 -11.83 13.56 -0.51
N PRO A 225 -12.46 12.54 0.10
CA PRO A 225 -12.93 11.37 -0.62
C PRO A 225 -13.85 11.67 -1.80
N ALA A 226 -14.66 12.73 -1.72
CA ALA A 226 -15.53 13.19 -2.79
C ALA A 226 -14.75 13.74 -4.01
N GLU A 227 -13.53 14.26 -3.79
CA GLU A 227 -12.70 14.88 -4.83
C GLU A 227 -11.72 13.89 -5.48
N VAL A 228 -11.49 12.70 -4.88
CA VAL A 228 -10.46 11.75 -5.36
C VAL A 228 -10.71 11.27 -6.79
N ALA A 229 -11.97 11.07 -7.17
CA ALA A 229 -12.30 10.66 -8.53
C ALA A 229 -11.91 11.73 -9.56
N GLU A 230 -12.17 13.00 -9.26
CA GLU A 230 -11.78 14.11 -10.13
C GLU A 230 -10.27 14.32 -10.14
N PHE A 231 -9.63 14.25 -8.98
CA PHE A 231 -8.18 14.37 -8.82
C PHE A 231 -7.43 13.33 -9.67
N LEU A 232 -7.84 12.07 -9.63
CA LEU A 232 -7.24 10.99 -10.41
C LEU A 232 -7.59 11.12 -11.91
N ARG A 233 -8.81 11.53 -12.24
CA ARG A 233 -9.25 11.75 -13.63
C ARG A 233 -8.46 12.84 -14.34
N ALA A 234 -8.10 13.91 -13.64
CA ALA A 234 -7.25 14.97 -14.20
C ALA A 234 -5.90 14.45 -14.72
N GLU A 235 -5.43 13.33 -14.16
CA GLU A 235 -4.20 12.66 -14.54
C GLU A 235 -4.44 11.42 -15.41
N GLY A 236 -5.64 11.23 -15.97
CA GLY A 236 -5.94 10.13 -16.91
C GLY A 236 -6.31 8.78 -16.27
N TRP A 237 -6.77 8.79 -15.03
CA TRP A 237 -7.20 7.59 -14.30
C TRP A 237 -8.72 7.56 -14.12
N ARG A 238 -9.33 6.39 -14.31
CA ARG A 238 -10.74 6.16 -13.96
C ARG A 238 -10.80 5.41 -12.64
N VAL A 239 -11.54 5.94 -11.67
CA VAL A 239 -11.71 5.27 -10.37
C VAL A 239 -12.73 4.13 -10.50
N GLU A 240 -12.29 2.92 -10.20
CA GLU A 240 -13.10 1.69 -10.20
C GLU A 240 -13.72 1.44 -8.83
N GLY A 241 -13.11 1.97 -7.77
CA GLY A 241 -13.66 1.90 -6.43
C GLY A 241 -12.94 2.83 -5.47
N ASN A 242 -13.67 3.35 -4.49
CA ASN A 242 -13.13 4.14 -3.40
C ASN A 242 -13.85 3.75 -2.11
N TRP A 243 -13.14 3.09 -1.20
CA TRP A 243 -13.74 2.48 -0.02
C TRP A 243 -13.14 3.04 1.26
N SER A 244 -14.01 3.45 2.16
CA SER A 244 -13.65 3.79 3.54
C SER A 244 -13.26 2.55 4.34
N ASP A 245 -12.50 2.75 5.39
CA ASP A 245 -12.15 1.73 6.38
C ASP A 245 -13.37 1.01 6.97
N VAL A 246 -14.49 1.72 7.20
CA VAL A 246 -15.76 1.15 7.67
C VAL A 246 -16.40 0.25 6.62
N GLU A 247 -16.40 0.64 5.34
CA GLU A 247 -16.92 -0.21 4.26
C GLU A 247 -16.09 -1.47 4.08
N LEU A 248 -14.76 -1.33 4.15
CA LEU A 248 -13.86 -2.48 4.12
C LEU A 248 -14.07 -3.40 5.33
N ALA A 249 -14.30 -2.84 6.53
CA ALA A 249 -14.65 -3.62 7.70
C ALA A 249 -15.94 -4.43 7.47
N LYS A 250 -16.99 -3.82 6.90
CA LYS A 250 -18.24 -4.52 6.55
C LYS A 250 -18.02 -5.61 5.49
N ARG A 251 -17.08 -5.41 4.57
CA ARG A 251 -16.78 -6.37 3.50
C ARG A 251 -15.99 -7.58 3.99
N HIS A 252 -15.04 -7.39 4.90
CA HIS A 252 -14.05 -8.41 5.24
C HIS A 252 -14.18 -8.99 6.66
N PHE A 253 -14.73 -8.23 7.62
CA PHE A 253 -14.94 -8.73 8.98
C PHE A 253 -16.33 -9.36 9.14
N PRO A 254 -16.48 -10.32 10.07
CA PRO A 254 -17.81 -10.79 10.46
C PRO A 254 -18.64 -9.65 11.07
N PRO A 255 -19.99 -9.73 11.01
CA PRO A 255 -20.87 -8.62 11.37
C PRO A 255 -20.62 -8.02 12.76
N HIS A 256 -20.33 -8.84 13.77
CA HIS A 256 -20.07 -8.37 15.14
C HIS A 256 -18.76 -7.56 15.27
N LEU A 257 -17.75 -7.87 14.46
CA LEU A 257 -16.51 -7.11 14.38
C LEU A 257 -16.68 -5.84 13.56
N ALA A 258 -17.37 -5.92 12.44
CA ALA A 258 -17.64 -4.77 11.58
C ALA A 258 -18.48 -3.69 12.30
N ALA A 259 -19.52 -4.09 13.03
CA ALA A 259 -20.42 -3.17 13.73
C ALA A 259 -19.73 -2.32 14.81
N ARG A 260 -18.62 -2.79 15.37
CA ARG A 260 -17.85 -2.11 16.42
C ARG A 260 -16.53 -1.52 15.90
N PHE A 261 -16.27 -1.61 14.61
CA PHE A 261 -15.03 -1.08 14.02
C PHE A 261 -15.05 0.46 14.07
N PRO A 262 -14.11 1.09 14.80
CA PRO A 262 -14.12 2.54 14.94
C PRO A 262 -13.64 3.18 13.62
N PRO A 263 -14.39 4.14 13.04
CA PRO A 263 -13.91 4.89 11.87
C PRO A 263 -12.56 5.55 12.17
N ARG A 264 -11.61 5.41 11.26
CA ARG A 264 -10.26 6.01 11.38
C ARG A 264 -9.97 7.02 10.29
N GLY A 265 -10.89 7.19 9.34
CA GLY A 265 -10.74 8.08 8.19
C GLY A 265 -9.74 7.56 7.17
N GLY A 266 -9.46 6.25 7.18
CA GLY A 266 -8.62 5.61 6.15
C GLY A 266 -9.45 5.28 4.91
N TRP A 267 -8.87 5.49 3.74
CA TRP A 267 -9.50 5.22 2.45
C TRP A 267 -8.57 4.47 1.51
N LEU A 268 -9.16 3.66 0.63
CA LEU A 268 -8.47 2.97 -0.45
C LEU A 268 -9.20 3.23 -1.76
N ALA A 269 -8.53 3.89 -2.70
CA ALA A 269 -9.01 4.03 -4.07
C ALA A 269 -8.27 3.06 -5.00
N LEU A 270 -9.02 2.40 -5.87
CA LEU A 270 -8.54 1.64 -7.01
C LEU A 270 -8.88 2.42 -8.28
N ALA A 271 -7.88 2.64 -9.12
CA ALA A 271 -8.08 3.30 -10.40
C ALA A 271 -7.40 2.55 -11.55
N GLU A 272 -7.93 2.69 -12.75
CA GLU A 272 -7.43 2.10 -13.98
C GLU A 272 -7.00 3.18 -14.96
N ARG A 273 -5.82 2.99 -15.56
CA ARG A 273 -5.26 3.88 -16.56
C ARG A 273 -6.08 3.82 -17.84
N GLN A 274 -6.59 4.97 -18.26
CA GLN A 274 -7.35 5.07 -19.50
C GLN A 274 -6.40 5.21 -20.70
N PRO A 275 -6.79 4.72 -21.90
CA PRO A 275 -6.12 5.10 -23.14
C PRO A 275 -6.07 6.62 -23.27
N SER A 276 -4.94 7.16 -23.77
CA SER A 276 -4.91 8.57 -24.13
C SER A 276 -5.86 8.83 -25.31
N ALA A 277 -6.29 10.07 -25.51
CA ALA A 277 -7.07 10.44 -26.69
C ALA A 277 -6.34 10.11 -28.02
N ILE A 278 -5.01 10.06 -27.99
CA ILE A 278 -4.15 9.69 -29.13
C ILE A 278 -4.19 8.16 -29.36
N ASP A 279 -4.20 7.36 -28.30
CA ASP A 279 -4.31 5.89 -28.41
C ASP A 279 -5.69 5.44 -28.91
N ALA A 280 -6.73 6.21 -28.58
CA ALA A 280 -8.10 5.94 -29.03
C ALA A 280 -8.29 6.12 -30.55
N GLU A 281 -7.55 7.04 -31.18
CA GLU A 281 -7.59 7.24 -32.65
C GLU A 281 -6.89 6.10 -33.41
N LEU A 282 -5.86 5.47 -32.82
CA LEU A 282 -5.17 4.32 -33.41
C LEU A 282 -5.96 3.00 -33.30
N LEU A 283 -6.96 2.96 -32.42
CA LEU A 283 -7.87 1.82 -32.24
C LEU A 283 -9.10 1.84 -33.17
N VAL A 284 -9.28 2.90 -33.97
CA VAL A 284 -10.32 2.93 -35.00
C VAL A 284 -9.84 2.12 -36.21
N PRO A 285 -10.49 0.99 -36.57
CA PRO A 285 -10.15 0.27 -37.78
C PRO A 285 -10.36 1.20 -38.98
N ARG A 286 -9.29 1.43 -39.76
CA ARG A 286 -9.41 2.19 -41.00
C ARG A 286 -10.37 1.43 -41.92
N PRO A 287 -11.40 2.09 -42.50
CA PRO A 287 -12.27 1.45 -43.47
C PRO A 287 -11.43 0.98 -44.66
N SER A 288 -11.66 -0.27 -45.05
CA SER A 288 -11.10 -0.94 -46.23
C SER A 288 -11.49 -0.26 -47.53
#